data_AF-R9LXH8-F1
#
_entry.id   AF-R9LXH8-F1
#
_cell.length_a   1.000
_cell.length_b   1.000
_cell.length_c   1.000
_cell.angle_alpha   90.00
_cell.angle_beta   90.00
_cell.angle_gamma   90.00
#
_symmetry.space_group_name_H-M   'P 1'
#
loop_
_entity.id
_entity.type
_entity.pdbx_description
1 polymer ?
#
loop_
_entity_poly.entity_id
_entity_poly.type
_entity_poly.pdbx_seq_one_letter_code
_entity_poly.pdbx_strand_id
1 'polypeptide(L)'
;MSELHDIPLICKAGTYSLAGFSKDIDCDNAISFDYDAQYQMLTYDIPVGKDWRGMTLYNVPEDDLIRTLRAVYGKDGALQNITAILGGHETLLYIRYENEEHARQEIRRFAIQNADAIIEQIRQCTDVVARLFIEYYCDSDNMDYHAVIGTADQMEAVRQKYRDEDSCNCAGNYPSENIEGDNKRLITMVRCAMGHPCENFQYAVEIMSKHIEEHALSAINRTADFKYICAEYD
;
A
#
# COMPACT_ATOMS: atom_id res chain seq x y z
N MET A 1 -21.17 -17.25 13.76
CA MET A 1 -19.91 -16.76 13.22
C MET A 1 -19.39 -17.85 12.31
N SER A 2 -19.21 -17.55 11.04
CA SER A 2 -18.51 -18.47 10.14
C SER A 2 -17.05 -18.41 10.57
N GLU A 3 -16.53 -19.46 11.21
CA GLU A 3 -15.11 -19.52 11.54
C GLU A 3 -14.33 -19.40 10.23
N LEU A 4 -13.57 -18.31 10.06
CA LEU A 4 -12.58 -18.23 8.99
C LEU A 4 -11.60 -19.38 9.24
N HIS A 5 -11.53 -20.32 8.29
CA HIS A 5 -10.65 -21.47 8.42
C HIS A 5 -9.18 -21.04 8.30
N ASP A 6 -8.33 -21.66 9.12
CA ASP A 6 -6.89 -21.46 9.07
C ASP A 6 -6.34 -21.84 7.70
N ILE A 7 -5.45 -21.00 7.17
CA ILE A 7 -4.81 -21.22 5.86
C ILE A 7 -3.43 -21.82 6.10
N PRO A 8 -3.20 -23.11 5.79
CA PRO A 8 -1.92 -23.76 6.04
C PRO A 8 -0.83 -23.13 5.19
N LEU A 9 0.40 -23.06 5.71
CA LEU A 9 1.56 -22.62 4.95
C LEU A 9 1.99 -23.64 3.89
N ILE A 10 1.65 -24.92 4.09
CA ILE A 10 1.91 -26.02 3.15
C ILE A 10 0.59 -26.71 2.78
N CYS A 11 0.27 -26.77 1.49
CA CYS A 11 -0.86 -27.51 0.95
C CYS A 11 -0.50 -28.08 -0.43
N LYS A 12 -1.32 -28.96 -0.98
CA LYS A 12 -1.13 -29.41 -2.36
C LYS A 12 -1.20 -28.21 -3.31
N ALA A 13 -0.28 -28.14 -4.27
CA ALA A 13 -0.25 -27.12 -5.32
C ALA A 13 -1.65 -26.88 -5.92
N GLY A 14 -2.01 -25.62 -6.09
CA GLY A 14 -3.33 -25.25 -6.59
C GLY A 14 -3.83 -23.93 -6.01
N THR A 15 -5.10 -23.66 -6.25
CA THR A 15 -5.77 -22.50 -5.66
C THR A 15 -7.02 -22.94 -4.94
N TYR A 16 -7.20 -22.43 -3.73
CA TYR A 16 -8.29 -22.78 -2.83
C TYR A 16 -9.01 -21.52 -2.38
N SER A 17 -10.34 -21.60 -2.32
CA SER A 17 -11.18 -20.67 -1.57
C SER A 17 -11.20 -21.08 -0.10
N LEU A 18 -11.78 -20.24 0.78
CA LEU A 18 -11.97 -20.56 2.20
C LEU A 18 -12.62 -21.94 2.43
N ALA A 19 -13.66 -22.28 1.66
CA ALA A 19 -14.33 -23.59 1.73
C ALA A 19 -13.45 -24.80 1.37
N GLY A 20 -12.26 -24.57 0.79
CA GLY A 20 -11.30 -25.60 0.44
C GLY A 20 -10.46 -26.09 1.63
N PHE A 21 -10.51 -25.42 2.77
CA PHE A 21 -9.78 -25.81 3.98
C PHE A 21 -10.74 -26.43 5.00
N SER A 22 -10.46 -27.67 5.43
CA SER A 22 -11.21 -28.38 6.46
C SER A 22 -10.66 -28.10 7.87
N LYS A 23 -11.51 -28.21 8.89
CA LYS A 23 -11.26 -27.83 10.30
C LYS A 23 -10.07 -28.48 11.02
N ASP A 24 -9.40 -29.48 10.46
CA ASP A 24 -8.33 -30.24 11.14
C ASP A 24 -6.95 -29.97 10.50
N ILE A 25 -6.51 -28.71 10.54
CA ILE A 25 -5.16 -28.32 10.14
C ILE A 25 -4.38 -27.99 11.41
N ASP A 26 -3.22 -28.62 11.57
CA ASP A 26 -2.32 -28.41 12.71
C ASP A 26 -1.91 -26.93 12.77
N CYS A 27 -2.32 -26.26 13.84
CA CYS A 27 -2.40 -24.80 13.97
C CYS A 27 -1.04 -24.10 14.06
N ASP A 28 0.06 -24.84 14.27
CA ASP A 28 1.39 -24.25 14.41
C ASP A 28 1.99 -23.76 13.07
N ASN A 29 1.41 -24.14 11.92
CA ASN A 29 1.90 -23.76 10.59
C ASN A 29 0.78 -23.26 9.66
N ALA A 30 -0.05 -22.33 10.15
CA ALA A 30 -1.12 -21.73 9.38
C ALA A 30 -1.29 -20.23 9.69
N ILE A 31 -1.85 -19.48 8.75
CA ILE A 31 -2.32 -18.11 8.96
C ILE A 31 -3.77 -18.20 9.43
N SER A 32 -4.03 -17.75 10.65
CA SER A 32 -5.38 -17.67 11.23
C SER A 32 -5.91 -16.26 11.08
N PHE A 33 -7.17 -16.14 10.64
CA PHE A 33 -7.84 -14.86 10.46
C PHE A 33 -8.91 -14.68 11.54
N ASP A 34 -8.74 -13.64 12.36
CA ASP A 34 -9.71 -13.21 13.35
C ASP A 34 -10.51 -12.02 12.80
N TYR A 35 -11.83 -12.19 12.68
CA TYR A 35 -12.71 -11.16 12.15
C TYR A 35 -13.67 -10.65 13.22
N ASP A 36 -13.53 -9.37 13.54
CA ASP A 36 -14.42 -8.65 14.43
C ASP A 36 -15.54 -7.98 13.62
N ALA A 37 -16.74 -8.58 13.67
CA ALA A 37 -17.91 -8.07 12.99
C ALA A 37 -18.44 -6.74 13.57
N GLN A 38 -18.13 -6.41 14.83
CA GLN A 38 -18.55 -5.14 15.45
C GLN A 38 -17.80 -3.96 14.84
N TYR A 39 -16.51 -4.13 14.54
CA TYR A 39 -15.66 -3.07 13.96
C TYR A 39 -15.33 -3.28 12.48
N GLN A 40 -15.86 -4.36 11.87
CA GLN A 40 -15.53 -4.78 10.51
C GLN A 40 -14.00 -4.87 10.30
N MET A 41 -13.33 -5.46 11.27
CA MET A 41 -11.88 -5.47 11.39
C MET A 41 -11.36 -6.91 11.25
N LEU A 42 -10.31 -7.08 10.45
CA LEU A 42 -9.62 -8.36 10.24
C LEU A 42 -8.22 -8.29 10.81
N THR A 43 -7.91 -9.15 11.79
CA THR A 43 -6.58 -9.29 12.39
C THR A 43 -6.01 -10.67 12.12
N TYR A 44 -4.74 -10.74 11.76
CA TYR A 44 -4.06 -12.01 11.46
C TYR A 44 -2.54 -11.85 11.53
N ASP A 45 -1.83 -12.94 11.79
CA ASP A 45 -0.36 -12.93 11.79
C ASP A 45 0.18 -13.55 10.50
N ILE A 46 1.19 -12.91 9.90
CA ILE A 46 1.89 -13.43 8.72
C ILE A 46 3.28 -13.95 9.08
N PRO A 47 3.75 -15.05 8.46
CA PRO A 47 5.10 -15.56 8.67
C PRO A 47 6.13 -14.70 7.94
N VAL A 48 7.18 -14.28 8.65
CA VAL A 48 8.32 -13.52 8.10
C VAL A 48 9.63 -14.12 8.63
N GLY A 49 10.29 -14.94 7.82
CA GLY A 49 11.48 -15.66 8.24
C GLY A 49 11.17 -16.67 9.35
N LYS A 50 11.67 -16.42 10.56
CA LYS A 50 11.36 -17.24 11.76
C LYS A 50 10.36 -16.56 12.71
N ASP A 51 9.98 -15.32 12.41
CA ASP A 51 9.10 -14.52 13.22
C ASP A 51 7.70 -14.42 12.58
N TRP A 52 6.77 -13.85 13.32
CA TRP A 52 5.42 -13.55 12.87
C TRP A 52 5.16 -12.05 13.02
N ARG A 53 4.35 -11.48 12.13
CA ARG A 53 4.01 -10.07 12.13
C ARG A 53 2.50 -9.90 12.07
N GLY A 54 1.93 -9.20 13.05
CA GLY A 54 0.49 -8.95 13.12
C GLY A 54 0.05 -7.91 12.11
N MET A 55 -1.02 -8.21 11.38
CA MET A 55 -1.67 -7.42 10.36
C MET A 55 -3.08 -7.04 10.83
N THR A 56 -3.50 -5.82 10.50
CA THR A 56 -4.85 -5.33 10.77
C THR A 56 -5.40 -4.68 9.51
N LEU A 57 -6.59 -5.07 9.08
CA LEU A 57 -7.37 -4.36 8.07
C LEU A 57 -8.68 -3.88 8.67
N TYR A 58 -9.05 -2.64 8.34
CA TYR A 58 -10.30 -2.02 8.73
C TYR A 58 -11.28 -1.95 7.56
N ASN A 59 -12.57 -1.79 7.87
CA ASN A 59 -13.66 -1.67 6.90
C ASN A 59 -13.74 -2.87 5.95
N VAL A 60 -13.49 -4.07 6.46
CA VAL A 60 -13.51 -5.32 5.68
C VAL A 60 -14.95 -5.85 5.66
N PRO A 61 -15.63 -5.92 4.50
CA PRO A 61 -16.96 -6.53 4.43
C PRO A 61 -16.84 -8.05 4.59
N GLU A 62 -17.51 -8.62 5.60
CA GLU A 62 -17.43 -10.06 5.93
C GLU A 62 -17.79 -10.95 4.74
N ASP A 63 -18.90 -10.62 4.06
CA ASP A 63 -19.39 -11.40 2.91
C ASP A 63 -18.39 -11.40 1.75
N ASP A 64 -17.74 -10.27 1.49
CA ASP A 64 -16.72 -10.15 0.46
C ASP A 64 -15.53 -11.02 0.81
N LEU A 65 -15.04 -10.92 2.06
CA LEU A 65 -13.92 -11.72 2.56
C LEU A 65 -14.21 -13.22 2.43
N ILE A 66 -15.32 -13.71 2.99
CA ILE A 66 -15.65 -15.15 3.01
C ILE A 66 -15.81 -15.70 1.59
N ARG A 67 -16.45 -14.94 0.69
CA ARG A 67 -16.76 -15.43 -0.66
C ARG A 67 -15.57 -15.39 -1.62
N THR A 68 -14.64 -14.48 -1.41
CA THR A 68 -13.62 -14.15 -2.42
C THR A 68 -12.20 -14.42 -1.96
N LEU A 69 -11.98 -14.72 -0.67
CA LEU A 69 -10.67 -15.11 -0.18
C LEU A 69 -10.12 -16.30 -0.97
N ARG A 70 -8.88 -16.15 -1.41
CA ARG A 70 -8.19 -17.07 -2.30
C ARG A 70 -6.74 -17.24 -1.85
N ALA A 71 -6.37 -18.49 -1.58
CA ALA A 71 -5.02 -18.90 -1.23
C ALA A 71 -4.38 -19.67 -2.39
N VAL A 72 -3.18 -19.28 -2.79
CA VAL A 72 -2.45 -19.87 -3.93
C VAL A 72 -1.22 -20.62 -3.42
N TYR A 73 -1.07 -21.90 -3.81
CA TYR A 73 0.08 -22.73 -3.47
C TYR A 73 0.93 -23.05 -4.70
N GLY A 74 2.24 -22.95 -4.52
CA GLY A 74 3.25 -23.25 -5.52
C GLY A 74 3.36 -24.75 -5.79
N LYS A 75 4.19 -25.12 -6.79
CA LYS A 75 4.45 -26.53 -7.13
C LYS A 75 5.13 -27.31 -6.00
N ASP A 76 5.87 -26.61 -5.15
CA ASP A 76 6.49 -27.10 -3.91
C ASP A 76 5.47 -27.29 -2.77
N GLY A 77 4.22 -26.88 -3.00
CA GLY A 77 3.15 -26.90 -2.01
C GLY A 77 3.21 -25.76 -1.00
N ALA A 78 4.14 -24.81 -1.14
CA ALA A 78 4.22 -23.66 -0.24
C ALA A 78 3.21 -22.58 -0.64
N LEU A 79 2.57 -21.96 0.35
CA LEU A 79 1.69 -20.82 0.18
C LEU A 79 2.47 -19.66 -0.47
N GLN A 80 1.92 -19.13 -1.56
CA GLN A 80 2.54 -18.08 -2.37
C GLN A 80 1.91 -16.72 -2.13
N ASN A 81 0.58 -16.67 -2.02
CA ASN A 81 -0.15 -15.46 -1.64
C ASN A 81 -1.56 -15.79 -1.15
N ILE A 82 -2.14 -14.81 -0.45
CA ILE A 82 -3.55 -14.75 -0.09
C ILE A 82 -4.10 -13.43 -0.62
N THR A 83 -5.24 -13.48 -1.31
CA THR A 83 -5.95 -12.32 -1.84
C THR A 83 -7.44 -12.42 -1.51
N ALA A 84 -8.15 -11.30 -1.52
CA ALA A 84 -9.62 -11.24 -1.47
C ALA A 84 -10.10 -10.04 -2.30
N ILE A 85 -11.33 -10.07 -2.79
CA ILE A 85 -11.97 -8.91 -3.43
C ILE A 85 -12.77 -8.19 -2.35
N LEU A 86 -12.28 -7.05 -1.88
CA LEU A 86 -12.91 -6.25 -0.82
C LEU A 86 -13.38 -4.92 -1.41
N GLY A 87 -14.67 -4.61 -1.29
CA GLY A 87 -15.23 -3.36 -1.83
C GLY A 87 -15.09 -3.26 -3.35
N GLY A 88 -15.02 -4.39 -4.06
CA GLY A 88 -14.83 -4.45 -5.51
C GLY A 88 -13.38 -4.43 -6.00
N HIS A 89 -12.39 -4.38 -5.10
CA HIS A 89 -10.97 -4.33 -5.45
C HIS A 89 -10.22 -5.56 -4.93
N GLU A 90 -9.32 -6.11 -5.74
CA GLU A 90 -8.41 -7.17 -5.28
C GLU A 90 -7.45 -6.59 -4.22
N THR A 91 -7.51 -7.13 -3.00
CA THR A 91 -6.65 -6.79 -1.88
C THR A 91 -5.70 -7.95 -1.61
N LEU A 92 -4.40 -7.64 -1.55
CA LEU A 92 -3.37 -8.59 -1.13
C LEU A 92 -3.37 -8.68 0.40
N LEU A 93 -3.42 -9.88 0.95
CA LEU A 93 -3.37 -10.14 2.40
C LEU A 93 -2.03 -10.76 2.82
N TYR A 94 -1.39 -11.53 1.94
CA TYR A 94 -0.09 -12.16 2.16
C TYR A 94 0.62 -12.42 0.84
N ILE A 95 1.95 -12.32 0.83
CA ILE A 95 2.82 -12.79 -0.25
C ILE A 95 4.07 -13.46 0.32
N ARG A 96 4.46 -14.59 -0.24
CA ARG A 96 5.72 -15.27 0.07
C ARG A 96 6.84 -14.73 -0.81
N TYR A 97 7.97 -14.42 -0.19
CA TYR A 97 9.22 -14.19 -0.91
C TYR A 97 10.18 -15.36 -0.74
N GLU A 98 10.93 -15.69 -1.80
CA GLU A 98 11.96 -16.72 -1.75
C GLU A 98 13.15 -16.32 -0.87
N ASN A 99 13.49 -15.02 -0.87
CA ASN A 99 14.58 -14.41 -0.12
C ASN A 99 14.44 -12.87 -0.17
N GLU A 100 15.34 -12.15 0.51
CA GLU A 100 15.39 -10.67 0.52
C GLU A 100 15.51 -10.05 -0.86
N GLU A 101 16.32 -10.62 -1.76
CA GLU A 101 16.52 -10.08 -3.10
C GLU A 101 15.25 -10.21 -3.94
N HIS A 102 14.56 -11.36 -3.85
CA HIS A 102 13.26 -11.54 -4.48
C HIS A 102 12.24 -10.53 -3.95
N ALA A 103 12.20 -10.29 -2.63
CA ALA A 103 11.33 -9.28 -2.03
C ALA A 103 11.63 -7.87 -2.58
N ARG A 104 12.91 -7.48 -2.62
CA ARG A 104 13.34 -6.17 -3.15
C ARG A 104 12.93 -5.99 -4.62
N GLN A 105 13.09 -7.02 -5.45
CA GLN A 105 12.73 -6.96 -6.86
C GLN A 105 11.22 -6.82 -7.07
N GLU A 106 10.43 -7.60 -6.32
CA GLU A 106 8.96 -7.54 -6.39
C GLU A 106 8.43 -6.19 -5.88
N ILE A 107 8.94 -5.71 -4.73
CA ILE A 107 8.60 -4.38 -4.18
C ILE A 107 8.98 -3.30 -5.18
N ARG A 108 10.19 -3.33 -5.76
CA ARG A 108 10.62 -2.35 -6.76
C ARG A 108 9.69 -2.34 -7.98
N ARG A 109 9.32 -3.52 -8.50
CA ARG A 109 8.42 -3.62 -9.66
C ARG A 109 7.06 -3.01 -9.33
N PHE A 110 6.51 -3.33 -8.16
CA PHE A 110 5.23 -2.79 -7.73
C PHE A 110 5.30 -1.28 -7.46
N ALA A 111 6.36 -0.79 -6.82
CA ALA A 111 6.61 0.63 -6.59
C ALA A 111 6.55 1.42 -7.90
N ILE A 112 7.20 0.94 -8.98
CA ILE A 112 7.12 1.58 -10.30
C ILE A 112 5.69 1.59 -10.84
N GLN A 113 4.97 0.46 -10.78
CA GLN A 113 3.58 0.38 -11.22
C GLN A 113 2.65 1.31 -10.42
N ASN A 114 2.91 1.41 -9.12
CA ASN A 114 2.15 2.26 -8.22
C ASN A 114 2.41 3.75 -8.50
N ALA A 115 3.68 4.10 -8.74
CA ALA A 115 4.06 5.43 -9.18
C ALA A 115 3.45 5.79 -10.55
N ASP A 116 3.43 4.85 -11.50
CA ASP A 116 2.77 5.06 -12.80
C ASP A 116 1.27 5.39 -12.62
N ALA A 117 0.57 4.70 -11.72
CA ALA A 117 -0.84 5.00 -11.41
C ALA A 117 -1.04 6.41 -10.82
N ILE A 118 -0.12 6.86 -9.96
CA ILE A 118 -0.12 8.23 -9.41
C ILE A 118 0.20 9.25 -10.52
N ILE A 119 1.17 8.97 -11.38
CA ILE A 119 1.54 9.82 -12.51
C ILE A 119 0.36 10.02 -13.47
N GLU A 120 -0.37 8.95 -13.79
CA GLU A 120 -1.55 9.04 -14.67
C GLU A 120 -2.64 9.94 -14.09
N GLN A 121 -2.81 9.96 -12.77
CA GLN A 121 -3.73 10.88 -12.10
C GLN A 121 -3.19 12.32 -12.09
N ILE A 122 -1.89 12.52 -11.81
CA ILE A 122 -1.25 13.83 -11.87
C ILE A 122 -1.40 14.46 -13.27
N ARG A 123 -1.28 13.65 -14.32
CA ARG A 123 -1.43 14.07 -15.74
C ARG A 123 -2.83 14.57 -16.09
N GLN A 124 -3.85 14.24 -15.29
CA GLN A 124 -5.21 14.73 -15.50
C GLN A 124 -5.38 16.18 -15.03
N CYS A 125 -4.42 16.74 -14.28
CA CYS A 125 -4.44 18.14 -13.89
C CYS A 125 -4.21 19.04 -15.11
N THR A 126 -5.24 19.81 -15.48
CA THR A 126 -5.17 20.77 -16.59
C THR A 126 -4.76 22.18 -16.17
N ASP A 127 -4.74 22.45 -14.86
CA ASP A 127 -4.39 23.76 -14.31
C ASP A 127 -2.89 24.00 -14.31
N VAL A 128 -2.49 25.26 -14.08
CA VAL A 128 -1.07 25.60 -13.89
C VAL A 128 -0.65 25.17 -12.49
N VAL A 129 0.29 24.22 -12.42
CA VAL A 129 0.81 23.66 -11.18
C VAL A 129 1.95 24.52 -10.65
N ALA A 130 1.89 24.89 -9.37
CA ALA A 130 2.94 25.61 -8.66
C ALA A 130 3.73 24.69 -7.72
N ARG A 131 3.10 23.66 -7.15
CA ARG A 131 3.76 22.69 -6.27
C ARG A 131 3.29 21.28 -6.60
N LEU A 132 4.22 20.34 -6.59
CA LEU A 132 3.91 18.91 -6.52
C LEU A 132 4.56 18.37 -5.25
N PHE A 133 3.72 17.98 -4.30
CA PHE A 133 4.17 17.37 -3.05
C PHE A 133 4.09 15.87 -3.19
N ILE A 134 5.10 15.18 -2.65
CA ILE A 134 5.04 13.78 -2.28
C ILE A 134 5.19 13.72 -0.76
N GLU A 135 4.18 13.16 -0.12
CA GLU A 135 4.13 12.99 1.33
C GLU A 135 4.11 11.49 1.63
N TYR A 136 4.84 11.10 2.67
CA TYR A 136 4.84 9.74 3.15
C TYR A 136 4.94 9.68 4.67
N TYR A 137 4.49 8.58 5.26
CA TYR A 137 4.52 8.33 6.70
C TYR A 137 4.95 6.89 6.98
N CYS A 138 5.72 6.66 8.05
CA CYS A 138 5.98 5.31 8.56
C CYS A 138 6.24 5.29 10.07
N ASP A 139 5.37 4.60 10.83
CA ASP A 139 5.60 4.30 12.26
C ASP A 139 5.82 2.80 12.55
N SER A 140 6.02 1.99 11.49
CA SER A 140 6.14 0.51 11.45
C SER A 140 4.83 -0.25 11.32
N ASP A 141 3.74 0.27 11.88
CA ASP A 141 2.41 -0.35 11.85
C ASP A 141 1.51 0.30 10.81
N ASN A 142 1.67 1.60 10.64
CA ASN A 142 0.99 2.44 9.68
C ASN A 142 2.02 3.01 8.70
N MET A 143 1.65 3.02 7.43
CA MET A 143 2.44 3.65 6.39
C MET A 143 1.49 4.28 5.40
N ASP A 144 1.94 5.37 4.79
CA ASP A 144 1.16 6.06 3.76
C ASP A 144 2.07 6.73 2.75
N TYR A 145 1.55 6.91 1.53
CA TYR A 145 2.24 7.54 0.42
C TYR A 145 1.25 8.19 -0.54
N HIS A 146 1.34 9.48 -0.74
CA HIS A 146 0.46 10.20 -1.65
C HIS A 146 1.15 11.39 -2.30
N ALA A 147 0.56 11.82 -3.42
CA ALA A 147 0.91 13.09 -4.03
C ALA A 147 -0.17 14.14 -3.76
N VAL A 148 0.23 15.41 -3.68
CA VAL A 148 -0.69 16.56 -3.60
C VAL A 148 -0.28 17.59 -4.64
N ILE A 149 -1.26 18.08 -5.40
CA ILE A 149 -1.05 19.16 -6.37
C ILE A 149 -1.44 20.48 -5.75
N GLY A 150 -0.51 21.44 -5.75
CA GLY A 150 -0.79 22.84 -5.47
C GLY A 150 -0.83 23.64 -6.76
N THR A 151 -1.99 24.14 -7.15
CA THR A 151 -2.13 25.00 -8.33
C THR A 151 -1.64 26.42 -8.06
N ALA A 152 -1.39 27.20 -9.11
CA ALA A 152 -0.98 28.61 -9.00
C ALA A 152 -1.99 29.44 -8.19
N ASP A 153 -3.28 29.28 -8.47
CA ASP A 153 -4.35 30.00 -7.77
C ASP A 153 -4.40 29.61 -6.28
N GLN A 154 -4.23 28.32 -5.97
CA GLN A 154 -4.15 27.86 -4.59
C GLN A 154 -2.91 28.41 -3.88
N MET A 155 -1.75 28.43 -4.54
CA MET A 155 -0.53 28.98 -3.96
C MET A 155 -0.67 30.47 -3.64
N GLU A 156 -1.32 31.27 -4.51
CA GLU A 156 -1.60 32.67 -4.20
C GLU A 156 -2.56 32.84 -3.02
N ALA A 157 -3.59 31.98 -2.91
CA ALA A 157 -4.49 31.98 -1.75
C ALA A 157 -3.73 31.66 -0.45
N VAL A 158 -2.83 30.68 -0.46
CA VAL A 158 -1.95 30.33 0.67
C VAL A 158 -1.05 31.51 1.02
N ARG A 159 -0.39 32.13 0.02
CA ARG A 159 0.48 33.28 0.22
C ARG A 159 -0.25 34.47 0.84
N GLN A 160 -1.48 34.75 0.40
CA GLN A 160 -2.30 35.83 0.97
C GLN A 160 -2.73 35.55 2.41
N LYS A 161 -3.05 34.28 2.71
CA LYS A 161 -3.52 33.86 4.04
C LYS A 161 -2.42 33.92 5.09
N TYR A 162 -1.26 33.34 4.80
CA TYR A 162 -0.19 33.19 5.80
C TYR A 162 0.87 34.30 5.74
N ARG A 163 1.00 34.99 4.60
CA ARG A 163 2.01 36.04 4.38
C ARG A 163 3.45 35.60 4.65
N ASP A 164 3.69 34.31 4.45
CA ASP A 164 4.95 33.63 4.64
C ASP A 164 5.19 32.70 3.45
N GLU A 165 6.43 32.68 2.95
CA GLU A 165 6.79 31.91 1.77
C GLU A 165 6.95 30.42 2.08
N ASP A 166 7.40 30.07 3.29
CA ASP A 166 7.56 28.68 3.71
C ASP A 166 6.22 27.96 3.80
N SER A 167 5.17 28.69 4.19
CA SER A 167 3.79 28.20 4.17
C SER A 167 3.33 27.71 2.79
N CYS A 168 3.91 28.20 1.69
CA CYS A 168 3.60 27.72 0.33
C CYS A 168 4.23 26.34 0.03
N ASN A 169 5.13 25.85 0.88
CA ASN A 169 5.82 24.57 0.72
C ASN A 169 5.29 23.49 1.69
N CYS A 170 4.12 23.71 2.31
CA CYS A 170 3.45 22.72 3.16
C CYS A 170 2.19 22.21 2.45
N ALA A 171 2.10 20.90 2.17
CA ALA A 171 0.99 20.35 1.39
C ALA A 171 -0.36 20.53 2.12
N GLY A 172 -0.38 20.39 3.45
CA GLY A 172 -1.58 20.59 4.28
C GLY A 172 -2.20 21.99 4.23
N ASN A 173 -1.56 22.97 3.58
CA ASN A 173 -2.15 24.28 3.32
C ASN A 173 -2.99 24.34 2.03
N TYR A 174 -2.92 23.31 1.18
CA TYR A 174 -3.63 23.22 -0.09
C TYR A 174 -4.90 22.37 0.10
N PRO A 175 -6.06 22.80 -0.41
CA PRO A 175 -7.33 22.08 -0.25
C PRO A 175 -7.49 20.92 -1.25
N SER A 176 -6.38 20.34 -1.73
CA SER A 176 -6.37 19.32 -2.76
C SER A 176 -6.53 17.93 -2.16
N GLU A 177 -7.24 17.05 -2.85
CA GLU A 177 -7.34 15.63 -2.47
C GLU A 177 -6.00 14.92 -2.68
N ASN A 178 -5.74 13.92 -1.84
CA ASN A 178 -4.59 13.04 -1.99
C ASN A 178 -4.73 12.22 -3.27
N ILE A 179 -3.63 12.14 -4.02
CA ILE A 179 -3.51 11.27 -5.17
C ILE A 179 -2.72 10.05 -4.73
N GLU A 180 -3.42 8.94 -4.59
CA GLU A 180 -2.89 7.69 -4.06
C GLU A 180 -2.78 6.62 -5.14
N GLY A 181 -1.85 5.70 -4.92
CA GLY A 181 -1.83 4.41 -5.59
C GLY A 181 -2.54 3.35 -4.74
N ASP A 182 -2.18 2.09 -4.90
CA ASP A 182 -2.59 0.99 -4.03
C ASP A 182 -1.64 0.85 -2.84
N ASN A 183 -1.78 1.78 -1.88
CA ASN A 183 -0.99 1.80 -0.64
C ASN A 183 -1.21 0.54 0.18
N LYS A 184 -2.43 -0.02 0.21
CA LYS A 184 -2.75 -1.25 0.96
C LYS A 184 -1.91 -2.44 0.48
N ARG A 185 -1.78 -2.61 -0.84
CA ARG A 185 -0.93 -3.66 -1.42
C ARG A 185 0.55 -3.38 -1.17
N LEU A 186 1.00 -2.13 -1.31
CA LEU A 186 2.39 -1.76 -1.00
C LEU A 186 2.75 -2.12 0.44
N ILE A 187 1.91 -1.73 1.40
CA ILE A 187 2.08 -2.01 2.83
C ILE A 187 2.17 -3.52 3.07
N THR A 188 1.25 -4.30 2.48
CA THR A 188 1.28 -5.76 2.62
C THR A 188 2.56 -6.36 2.06
N MET A 189 3.00 -5.91 0.88
CA MET A 189 4.24 -6.37 0.25
C MET A 189 5.47 -6.05 1.12
N VAL A 190 5.52 -4.85 1.69
CA VAL A 190 6.59 -4.39 2.58
C VAL A 190 6.60 -5.15 3.91
N ARG A 191 5.44 -5.38 4.51
CA ARG A 191 5.31 -6.11 5.79
C ARG A 191 5.55 -7.62 5.62
N CYS A 192 5.38 -8.19 4.43
CA CYS A 192 5.76 -9.59 4.16
C CYS A 192 7.26 -9.78 3.91
N ALA A 193 8.02 -8.70 3.69
CA ALA A 193 9.46 -8.79 3.45
C ALA A 193 10.25 -8.93 4.76
N MET A 194 11.36 -9.68 4.70
CA MET A 194 12.33 -9.74 5.80
C MET A 194 12.95 -8.36 6.05
N GLY A 195 13.43 -8.14 7.28
CA GLY A 195 13.92 -6.83 7.71
C GLY A 195 12.84 -5.95 8.32
N HIS A 196 13.20 -4.70 8.63
CA HIS A 196 12.30 -3.76 9.27
C HIS A 196 11.29 -3.19 8.26
N PRO A 197 9.97 -3.14 8.58
CA PRO A 197 8.96 -2.61 7.66
C PRO A 197 9.29 -1.21 7.14
N CYS A 198 9.72 -0.28 7.99
CA CYS A 198 10.06 1.06 7.54
C CYS A 198 11.27 1.12 6.61
N GLU A 199 12.25 0.21 6.72
CA GLU A 199 13.37 0.19 5.77
C GLU A 199 12.93 -0.25 4.38
N ASN A 200 12.08 -1.28 4.33
CA ASN A 200 11.48 -1.76 3.09
C ASN A 200 10.49 -0.75 2.48
N PHE A 201 9.77 -0.01 3.31
CA PHE A 201 8.89 1.08 2.88
C PHE A 201 9.71 2.24 2.31
N GLN A 202 10.73 2.70 3.03
CA GLN A 202 11.61 3.77 2.58
C GLN A 202 12.25 3.44 1.23
N TYR A 203 12.66 2.19 1.02
CA TYR A 203 13.15 1.72 -0.27
C TYR A 203 12.12 1.90 -1.40
N ALA A 204 10.85 1.59 -1.14
CA ALA A 204 9.77 1.82 -2.11
C ALA A 204 9.52 3.31 -2.35
N VAL A 205 9.48 4.12 -1.28
CA VAL A 205 9.32 5.58 -1.33
C VAL A 205 10.39 6.21 -2.23
N GLU A 206 11.67 5.87 -2.04
CA GLU A 206 12.77 6.39 -2.86
C GLU A 206 12.59 6.08 -4.35
N ILE A 207 12.16 4.86 -4.68
CA ILE A 207 11.89 4.44 -6.06
C ILE A 207 10.71 5.22 -6.63
N MET A 208 9.60 5.27 -5.89
CA MET A 208 8.37 5.92 -6.35
C MET A 208 8.57 7.41 -6.56
N SER A 209 9.12 8.11 -5.56
CA SER A 209 9.32 9.56 -5.62
C SER A 209 10.28 9.95 -6.74
N LYS A 210 11.36 9.19 -6.93
CA LYS A 210 12.27 9.44 -8.06
C LYS A 210 11.58 9.22 -9.41
N HIS A 211 10.82 8.14 -9.54
CA HIS A 211 10.10 7.83 -10.78
C HIS A 211 9.04 8.89 -11.10
N ILE A 212 8.30 9.38 -10.11
CA ILE A 212 7.34 10.49 -10.29
C ILE A 212 8.06 11.77 -10.70
N GLU A 213 9.16 12.13 -10.05
CA GLU A 213 9.95 13.31 -10.41
C GLU A 213 10.43 13.26 -11.88
N GLU A 214 10.92 12.10 -12.32
CA GLU A 214 11.43 11.90 -13.68
C GLU A 214 10.32 11.91 -14.75
N HIS A 215 9.10 11.42 -14.42
CA HIS A 215 8.07 11.12 -15.42
C HIS A 215 6.79 11.98 -15.36
N ALA A 216 6.47 12.61 -14.23
CA ALA A 216 5.31 13.49 -14.11
C ALA A 216 5.62 14.93 -14.54
N LEU A 217 6.81 15.45 -14.20
CA LEU A 217 7.12 16.88 -14.32
C LEU A 217 7.11 17.40 -15.76
N SER A 218 7.38 16.55 -16.74
CA SER A 218 7.33 16.91 -18.17
C SER A 218 5.91 17.01 -18.72
N ALA A 219 4.93 16.43 -18.04
CA ALA A 219 3.56 16.32 -18.50
C ALA A 219 2.61 17.38 -17.92
N ILE A 220 3.07 18.16 -16.92
CA ILE A 220 2.28 19.19 -16.26
C ILE A 220 2.67 20.60 -16.71
N ASN A 221 1.69 21.50 -16.80
CA ASN A 221 1.92 22.92 -17.03
C ASN A 221 2.34 23.58 -15.71
N ARG A 222 3.47 24.30 -15.68
CA ARG A 222 4.11 24.72 -14.42
C ARG A 222 4.34 26.22 -14.35
N THR A 223 4.25 26.77 -13.14
CA THR A 223 4.72 28.14 -12.87
C THR A 223 6.26 28.21 -12.99
N ALA A 224 6.79 29.42 -13.15
CA ALA A 224 8.24 29.64 -13.22
C ALA A 224 8.96 29.30 -11.92
N ASP A 225 8.28 29.43 -10.78
CA ASP A 225 8.77 29.14 -9.43
C ASP A 225 8.31 27.76 -8.92
N PHE A 226 7.94 26.85 -9.84
CA PHE A 226 7.48 25.51 -9.49
C PHE A 226 8.48 24.75 -8.60
N LYS A 227 7.96 23.98 -7.63
CA LYS A 227 8.78 23.08 -6.80
C LYS A 227 8.17 21.68 -6.71
N TYR A 228 9.05 20.70 -6.77
CA TYR A 228 8.79 19.32 -6.37
C TYR A 228 9.33 19.13 -4.94
N ILE A 229 8.47 18.67 -4.03
CA ILE A 229 8.80 18.58 -2.59
C ILE A 229 8.43 17.18 -2.13
N CYS A 230 9.42 16.39 -1.70
CA CYS A 230 9.21 15.08 -1.13
C CYS A 230 9.60 15.12 0.35
N ALA A 231 8.66 14.83 1.25
CA ALA A 231 8.89 14.89 2.69
C ALA A 231 8.10 13.82 3.44
N GLU A 232 8.69 13.35 4.54
CA GLU A 232 7.93 12.62 5.56
C GLU A 232 7.07 13.62 6.34
N TYR A 233 5.84 13.25 6.69
CA TYR A 233 4.99 14.04 7.57
C TYR A 233 4.83 13.35 8.93
N ASP A 234 4.51 14.14 9.96
CA ASP A 234 4.30 13.67 11.33
C ASP A 234 2.84 13.28 11.60
#